data_AF-A0A316L0D7-F1
#
_entry.id   AF-A0A316L0D7-F1
#
_cell.length_a   1.000
_cell.length_b   1.000
_cell.length_c   1.000
_cell.angle_alpha   90.00
_cell.angle_beta   90.00
_cell.angle_gamma   90.00
#
_symmetry.space_group_name_H-M   'P 1'
#
loop_
_entity.id
_entity.type
_entity.pdbx_description
1 polymer ?
#
loop_
_entity_poly.entity_id
_entity_poly.type
_entity_poly.pdbx_seq_one_letter_code
_entity_poly.pdbx_strand_id
1 'polypeptide(L)'
;MKKFSLSKKVSLLAIIMISFMACSPEDGTDGTNGTNGTNGTNGTDGTDGLNSLITTLIEQPGGNCTNGGFKIEVGIDLNDNGVLEVSEVDSSEFLCNADATGLSYLSYVSLLNQTGTNDPQSSVLENTLELNIVWTRESQGKYVGALDSTIDIGKTVIFYTTPTTHTGVRGEIVGNNQVRIELQNGINAFADDFTNLSFELREYE
;
A
#
# COMPACT_ATOMS: atom_id res chain seq x y z
N MET A 1 -65.77 94.46 71.33
CA MET A 1 -64.68 93.73 70.65
C MET A 1 -65.26 92.94 69.47
N LYS A 2 -64.71 93.18 68.27
CA LYS A 2 -64.64 92.41 66.99
C LYS A 2 -65.63 91.25 66.72
N LYS A 3 -66.16 91.00 65.51
CA LYS A 3 -66.40 91.73 64.23
C LYS A 3 -67.23 90.74 63.36
N PHE A 4 -68.13 91.28 62.53
CA PHE A 4 -69.10 90.57 61.66
C PHE A 4 -68.49 90.00 60.35
N SER A 5 -68.93 88.79 59.98
CA SER A 5 -69.33 88.21 58.67
C SER A 5 -68.52 88.24 57.34
N LEU A 6 -68.71 87.12 56.62
CA LEU A 6 -69.13 86.96 55.19
C LEU A 6 -68.12 86.72 54.04
N SER A 7 -68.39 85.62 53.32
CA SER A 7 -68.42 85.43 51.84
C SER A 7 -67.14 85.12 51.03
N LYS A 8 -67.11 83.85 50.54
CA LYS A 8 -66.86 83.35 49.16
C LYS A 8 -66.04 84.20 48.17
N LYS A 9 -64.93 83.63 47.65
CA LYS A 9 -64.48 83.57 46.22
C LYS A 9 -63.52 82.35 46.07
N VAL A 10 -63.91 81.20 45.50
CA VAL A 10 -64.02 80.81 44.06
C VAL A 10 -62.69 80.31 43.43
N SER A 11 -62.80 79.16 42.73
CA SER A 11 -61.85 78.46 41.81
C SER A 11 -60.83 77.51 42.47
N LEU A 12 -60.70 76.21 42.14
CA LEU A 12 -60.51 75.64 40.79
C LEU A 12 -60.61 74.06 40.80
N LEU A 13 -61.31 73.46 39.82
CA LEU A 13 -61.22 72.10 39.17
C LEU A 13 -61.12 70.80 40.05
N ALA A 14 -62.05 69.83 40.07
CA ALA A 14 -62.61 68.90 39.05
C ALA A 14 -62.13 67.42 39.25
N ILE A 15 -62.97 66.43 38.86
CA ILE A 15 -62.66 64.99 38.49
C ILE A 15 -62.62 63.97 39.67
N ILE A 16 -63.28 62.79 39.71
CA ILE A 16 -64.14 62.01 38.80
C ILE A 16 -64.98 61.01 39.64
N MET A 17 -66.28 60.93 39.33
CA MET A 17 -67.15 59.76 39.55
C MET A 17 -66.80 58.73 38.47
N ILE A 18 -66.51 57.46 38.79
CA ILE A 18 -66.75 56.23 37.99
C ILE A 18 -66.01 55.06 38.67
N SER A 19 -66.76 54.05 39.12
CA SER A 19 -66.44 52.62 38.90
C SER A 19 -67.44 51.67 39.60
N PHE A 20 -68.61 51.50 39.00
CA PHE A 20 -69.32 50.21 39.01
C PHE A 20 -68.74 49.34 37.89
N MET A 21 -68.87 48.00 38.00
CA MET A 21 -68.32 46.92 37.14
C MET A 21 -66.84 46.58 37.38
N ALA A 22 -66.40 45.34 37.54
CA ALA A 22 -66.95 44.04 37.16
C ALA A 22 -66.29 42.91 37.99
N CYS A 23 -66.97 41.78 38.17
CA CYS A 23 -66.32 40.51 38.50
C CYS A 23 -66.87 39.48 37.51
N SER A 24 -66.04 39.07 36.55
CA SER A 24 -66.30 37.97 35.62
C SER A 24 -65.43 36.78 36.02
N PRO A 25 -65.89 35.52 35.88
CA PRO A 25 -65.03 34.35 36.02
C PRO A 25 -64.16 34.26 34.76
N GLU A 26 -62.98 34.85 34.81
CA GLU A 26 -61.98 34.78 33.75
C GLU A 26 -60.96 33.71 34.14
N ASP A 27 -61.26 32.44 33.85
CA ASP A 27 -60.23 31.43 33.91
C ASP A 27 -59.28 31.68 32.74
N GLY A 28 -58.02 31.98 33.07
CA GLY A 28 -56.99 32.30 32.08
C GLY A 28 -56.83 31.15 31.08
N THR A 29 -56.56 31.50 29.83
CA THR A 29 -56.24 30.50 28.80
C THR A 29 -55.00 29.71 29.19
N ASP A 30 -55.03 28.39 29.00
CA ASP A 30 -53.85 27.54 29.19
C ASP A 30 -52.66 28.07 28.39
N GLY A 31 -51.48 28.01 29.00
CA GLY A 31 -50.23 28.40 28.34
C GLY A 31 -49.96 27.53 27.11
N THR A 32 -49.34 28.12 26.08
CA THR A 32 -48.92 27.36 24.90
C THR A 32 -47.87 26.32 25.28
N ASN A 33 -47.99 25.11 24.73
CA ASN A 33 -46.95 24.08 24.87
C ASN A 33 -45.58 24.63 24.44
N GLY A 34 -44.54 24.23 25.18
CA GLY A 34 -43.16 24.56 24.83
C GLY A 34 -42.75 23.98 23.48
N THR A 35 -41.77 24.59 22.84
CA THR A 35 -41.19 24.07 21.59
C THR A 35 -40.38 22.81 21.88
N ASN A 36 -40.44 21.83 20.98
CA ASN A 36 -39.55 20.66 21.02
C ASN A 36 -38.08 21.10 20.98
N GLY A 37 -37.22 20.38 21.70
CA GLY A 37 -35.77 20.59 21.64
C GLY A 37 -35.21 20.27 20.25
N THR A 38 -34.05 20.85 19.94
CA THR A 38 -33.33 20.54 18.70
C THR A 38 -32.71 19.16 18.78
N ASN A 39 -32.69 18.44 17.65
CA ASN A 39 -31.95 17.18 17.54
C ASN A 39 -30.46 17.42 17.83
N GLY A 40 -29.80 16.42 18.42
CA GLY A 40 -28.35 16.43 18.58
C GLY A 40 -27.63 16.36 17.23
N THR A 41 -26.36 16.78 17.22
CA THR A 41 -25.49 16.62 16.05
C THR A 41 -25.07 15.16 15.89
N ASN A 42 -24.87 14.73 14.66
CA ASN A 42 -24.26 13.43 14.39
C ASN A 42 -22.84 13.38 14.98
N GLY A 43 -22.38 12.17 15.33
CA GLY A 43 -20.98 11.93 15.65
C GLY A 43 -20.08 12.14 14.43
N THR A 44 -18.78 12.30 14.67
CA THR A 44 -17.75 12.28 13.63
C THR A 44 -17.50 10.84 13.18
N ASP A 45 -17.07 10.68 11.94
CA ASP A 45 -16.61 9.39 11.44
C ASP A 45 -15.36 8.92 12.20
N GLY A 46 -15.13 7.61 12.20
CA GLY A 46 -13.90 7.00 12.71
C GLY A 46 -12.71 7.25 11.78
N THR A 47 -11.51 6.91 12.24
CA THR A 47 -10.31 6.91 11.39
C THR A 47 -10.34 5.71 10.43
N ASP A 48 -9.77 5.89 9.24
CA ASP A 48 -9.52 4.79 8.32
C ASP A 48 -8.59 3.74 8.94
N GLY A 49 -8.75 2.48 8.52
CA GLY A 49 -7.86 1.38 8.92
C GLY A 49 -6.55 1.38 8.12
N LEU A 50 -5.56 0.64 8.61
CA LEU A 50 -4.30 0.41 7.91
C LEU A 50 -4.46 -0.57 6.75
N ASN A 51 -3.51 -0.53 5.80
CA ASN A 51 -3.47 -1.44 4.66
C ASN A 51 -2.98 -2.84 5.05
N SER A 52 -3.57 -3.87 4.45
CA SER A 52 -3.00 -5.21 4.46
C SER A 52 -2.28 -5.45 3.13
N LEU A 53 -1.02 -5.89 3.21
CA LEU A 53 -0.17 -6.12 2.06
C LEU A 53 0.16 -7.62 1.93
N ILE A 54 0.37 -8.02 0.68
CA ILE A 54 0.82 -9.36 0.30
C ILE A 54 2.06 -9.17 -0.56
N THR A 55 3.13 -9.90 -0.27
CA THR A 55 4.32 -9.98 -1.13
C THR A 55 4.67 -11.42 -1.44
N THR A 56 5.30 -11.64 -2.58
CA THR A 56 5.77 -12.95 -3.03
C THR A 56 7.26 -12.91 -3.26
N LEU A 57 7.97 -13.81 -2.58
CA LEU A 57 9.41 -14.01 -2.70
C LEU A 57 9.66 -15.35 -3.38
N ILE A 58 10.74 -15.47 -4.13
CA ILE A 58 11.15 -16.77 -4.70
C ILE A 58 11.69 -17.64 -3.56
N GLU A 59 11.12 -18.84 -3.39
CA GLU A 59 11.67 -19.86 -2.49
C GLU A 59 12.63 -20.76 -3.27
N GLN A 60 13.88 -20.80 -2.83
CA GLN A 60 14.89 -21.65 -3.47
C GLN A 60 14.66 -23.13 -3.12
N PRO A 61 15.08 -24.08 -4.00
CA PRO A 61 15.14 -25.49 -3.66
C PRO A 61 15.87 -25.73 -2.32
N GLY A 62 15.21 -26.39 -1.37
CA GLY A 62 15.75 -26.55 -0.03
C GLY A 62 14.77 -27.08 1.00
N GLY A 63 14.95 -26.63 2.25
CA GLY A 63 14.25 -27.16 3.42
C GLY A 63 12.74 -26.92 3.43
N ASN A 64 12.27 -25.79 2.90
CA ASN A 64 10.83 -25.51 2.85
C ASN A 64 10.19 -26.12 1.60
N CYS A 65 10.84 -25.97 0.44
CA CYS A 65 10.40 -26.54 -0.82
C CYS A 65 11.55 -27.27 -1.52
N THR A 66 11.48 -28.60 -1.64
CA THR A 66 12.55 -29.42 -2.26
C THR A 66 12.89 -28.97 -3.68
N ASN A 67 11.90 -28.51 -4.46
CA ASN A 67 12.07 -28.06 -5.85
C ASN A 67 11.91 -26.54 -6.02
N GLY A 68 12.04 -25.79 -4.92
CA GLY A 68 11.76 -24.36 -4.88
C GLY A 68 10.27 -24.06 -5.07
N GLY A 69 9.96 -22.79 -5.23
CA GLY A 69 8.60 -22.31 -5.38
C GLY A 69 8.50 -20.83 -5.04
N PHE A 70 7.41 -20.44 -4.39
CA PHE A 70 7.22 -19.08 -3.89
C PHE A 70 6.93 -19.11 -2.39
N LYS A 71 7.52 -18.16 -1.66
CA LYS A 71 7.11 -17.79 -0.31
C LYS A 71 6.13 -16.62 -0.43
N ILE A 72 4.94 -16.78 0.12
CA ILE A 72 3.91 -15.75 0.20
C ILE A 72 3.94 -15.19 1.61
N GLU A 73 4.11 -13.89 1.75
CA GLU A 73 4.08 -13.20 3.04
C GLU A 73 2.91 -12.23 3.09
N VAL A 74 2.22 -12.18 4.23
CA VAL A 74 1.07 -11.32 4.48
C VAL A 74 1.25 -10.56 5.79
N GLY A 75 0.81 -9.31 5.82
CA GLY A 75 0.88 -8.50 7.03
C GLY A 75 0.15 -7.17 6.91
N ILE A 76 0.24 -6.37 7.97
CA ILE A 76 -0.33 -5.02 8.04
C ILE A 76 0.82 -4.04 7.89
N ASP A 77 0.68 -3.11 6.97
CA ASP A 77 1.60 -1.97 6.80
C ASP A 77 1.41 -1.02 7.99
N LEU A 78 2.24 -1.19 9.02
CA LEU A 78 2.11 -0.49 10.30
C LEU A 78 2.63 0.95 10.20
N ASN A 79 3.51 1.21 9.24
CA ASN A 79 4.12 2.52 9.04
C ASN A 79 3.52 3.32 7.86
N ASP A 80 2.58 2.72 7.12
CA ASP A 80 1.82 3.29 6.00
C ASP A 80 2.71 3.77 4.84
N ASN A 81 3.74 3.00 4.51
CA ASN A 81 4.67 3.32 3.42
C ASN A 81 4.43 2.53 2.12
N GLY A 82 3.47 1.61 2.11
CA GLY A 82 3.08 0.79 0.97
C GLY A 82 4.00 -0.40 0.69
N VAL A 83 4.90 -0.77 1.61
CA VAL A 83 5.84 -1.89 1.47
C VAL A 83 5.69 -2.81 2.66
N LEU A 84 5.50 -4.12 2.43
CA LEU A 84 5.48 -5.08 3.53
C LEU A 84 6.91 -5.41 3.98
N GLU A 85 7.30 -4.91 5.15
CA GLU A 85 8.62 -5.18 5.69
C GLU A 85 8.65 -6.42 6.58
N VAL A 86 9.86 -6.95 6.83
CA VAL A 86 10.02 -8.19 7.59
C VAL A 86 9.46 -8.11 9.02
N SER A 87 9.41 -6.91 9.61
CA SER A 87 8.83 -6.67 10.94
C SER A 87 7.31 -6.58 10.93
N GLU A 88 6.71 -6.42 9.75
CA GLU A 88 5.28 -6.25 9.54
C GLU A 88 4.61 -7.54 9.05
N VAL A 89 5.41 -8.53 8.63
CA VAL A 89 4.93 -9.87 8.26
C VAL A 89 4.29 -10.55 9.46
N ASP A 90 3.00 -10.86 9.33
CA ASP A 90 2.21 -11.58 10.34
C ASP A 90 2.21 -13.09 10.05
N SER A 91 2.15 -13.47 8.78
CA SER A 91 2.18 -14.88 8.36
C SER A 91 2.95 -15.08 7.06
N SER A 92 3.48 -16.29 6.89
CA SER A 92 4.14 -16.74 5.67
C SER A 92 3.73 -18.15 5.30
N GLU A 93 3.46 -18.36 4.03
CA GLU A 93 3.12 -19.67 3.44
C GLU A 93 4.06 -19.99 2.29
N PHE A 94 4.28 -21.28 2.02
CA PHE A 94 5.11 -21.74 0.92
C PHE A 94 4.27 -22.44 -0.15
N LEU A 95 4.28 -21.89 -1.35
CA LEU A 95 3.76 -22.54 -2.55
C LEU A 95 4.91 -23.29 -3.23
N CYS A 96 5.12 -24.54 -2.84
CA CYS A 96 6.16 -25.36 -3.41
C CYS A 96 5.81 -25.84 -4.82
N ASN A 97 6.81 -25.85 -5.70
CA ASN A 97 6.71 -26.53 -6.97
C ASN A 97 6.48 -28.03 -6.71
N ALA A 98 5.63 -28.64 -7.54
CA ALA A 98 5.34 -30.06 -7.44
C ALA A 98 6.62 -30.91 -7.49
N ASP A 99 6.59 -32.05 -6.81
CA ASP A 99 7.63 -33.04 -6.97
C ASP A 99 7.75 -33.42 -8.44
N ALA A 100 8.90 -33.10 -9.03
CA ALA A 100 9.26 -33.40 -10.40
C ALA A 100 9.51 -34.90 -10.59
N THR A 101 8.65 -35.78 -10.05
CA THR A 101 8.58 -37.16 -10.51
C THR A 101 8.00 -37.15 -11.92
N GLY A 102 8.86 -36.90 -12.90
CA GLY A 102 8.52 -36.87 -14.33
C GLY A 102 8.76 -35.54 -15.06
N LEU A 103 9.37 -34.53 -14.45
CA LEU A 103 9.82 -33.34 -15.17
C LEU A 103 11.35 -33.36 -15.28
N SER A 104 11.84 -33.73 -16.46
CA SER A 104 13.22 -33.49 -16.90
C SER A 104 13.34 -32.04 -17.37
N TYR A 105 14.49 -31.44 -17.10
CA TYR A 105 14.84 -30.14 -17.66
C TYR A 105 16.32 -30.13 -18.03
N LEU A 106 16.64 -29.32 -19.02
CA LEU A 106 18.00 -28.90 -19.31
C LEU A 106 18.24 -27.55 -18.64
N SER A 107 19.48 -27.30 -18.21
CA SER A 107 19.87 -26.12 -17.45
C SER A 107 21.08 -25.42 -18.07
N TYR A 108 21.15 -24.10 -17.87
CA TYR A 108 22.35 -23.29 -18.01
C TYR A 108 22.50 -22.50 -16.72
N VAL A 109 23.59 -22.69 -15.99
CA VAL A 109 23.86 -22.05 -14.70
C VAL A 109 25.18 -21.29 -14.79
N SER A 110 25.19 -20.03 -14.36
CA SER A 110 26.40 -19.21 -14.33
C SER A 110 26.44 -18.26 -13.13
N LEU A 111 27.65 -17.88 -12.74
CA LEU A 111 27.89 -16.74 -11.85
C LEU A 111 28.27 -15.54 -12.70
N LEU A 112 27.51 -14.46 -12.55
CA LEU A 112 27.73 -13.21 -13.24
C LEU A 112 28.42 -12.21 -12.31
N ASN A 113 29.46 -11.56 -12.85
CA ASN A 113 30.17 -10.47 -12.20
C ASN A 113 30.25 -9.28 -13.16
N GLN A 114 30.12 -8.07 -12.64
CA GLN A 114 30.15 -6.85 -13.43
C GLN A 114 30.87 -5.75 -12.65
N THR A 115 31.68 -4.94 -13.33
CA THR A 115 32.44 -3.85 -12.70
C THR A 115 32.50 -2.63 -13.61
N GLY A 116 32.17 -1.47 -13.05
CA GLY A 116 32.11 -0.18 -13.72
C GLY A 116 31.09 -0.20 -14.86
N THR A 117 31.57 0.11 -16.07
CA THR A 117 30.75 0.11 -17.29
C THR A 117 31.04 -1.07 -18.22
N ASN A 118 31.84 -2.04 -17.78
CA ASN A 118 32.16 -3.22 -18.56
C ASN A 118 30.95 -4.17 -18.64
N ASP A 119 30.92 -4.98 -19.69
CA ASP A 119 29.94 -6.04 -19.85
C ASP A 119 30.08 -7.11 -18.76
N PRO A 120 28.96 -7.70 -18.28
CA PRO A 120 29.01 -8.79 -17.32
C PRO A 120 29.83 -9.97 -17.84
N GLN A 121 30.64 -10.55 -16.97
CA GLN A 121 31.42 -11.75 -17.24
C GLN A 121 30.75 -12.95 -16.60
N SER A 122 30.56 -14.00 -17.40
CA SER A 122 29.95 -15.27 -16.98
C SER A 122 31.02 -16.28 -16.58
N SER A 123 30.87 -16.89 -15.41
CA SER A 123 31.56 -18.12 -15.01
C SER A 123 30.54 -19.26 -15.02
N VAL A 124 30.53 -20.06 -16.09
CA VAL A 124 29.57 -21.14 -16.28
C VAL A 124 29.84 -22.28 -15.30
N LEU A 125 28.80 -22.72 -14.59
CA LEU A 125 28.83 -23.82 -13.63
C LEU A 125 28.17 -25.08 -14.19
N GLU A 126 27.11 -24.94 -14.98
CA GLU A 126 26.40 -26.03 -15.63
C GLU A 126 25.86 -25.56 -16.98
N ASN A 127 25.88 -26.45 -17.98
CA ASN A 127 25.37 -26.13 -19.32
C ASN A 127 24.91 -27.39 -20.04
N THR A 128 23.80 -27.96 -19.57
CA THR A 128 23.13 -29.09 -20.26
C THR A 128 22.22 -28.60 -21.38
N LEU A 129 21.90 -27.30 -21.43
CA LEU A 129 21.23 -26.64 -22.56
C LEU A 129 22.12 -26.46 -23.80
N GLU A 130 23.43 -26.67 -23.67
CA GLU A 130 24.41 -26.42 -24.74
C GLU A 130 24.35 -24.97 -25.28
N LEU A 131 24.07 -24.00 -24.41
CA LEU A 131 23.94 -22.58 -24.73
C LEU A 131 25.20 -21.80 -24.41
N ASN A 132 25.49 -20.78 -25.20
CA ASN A 132 26.40 -19.70 -24.85
C ASN A 132 25.63 -18.39 -24.72
N ILE A 133 25.76 -17.73 -23.57
CA ILE A 133 25.13 -16.43 -23.32
C ILE A 133 26.20 -15.34 -23.30
N VAL A 134 26.12 -14.41 -24.25
CA VAL A 134 26.98 -13.22 -24.29
C VAL A 134 26.22 -12.06 -23.65
N TRP A 135 26.70 -11.60 -22.50
CA TRP A 135 26.10 -10.48 -21.79
C TRP A 135 26.65 -9.14 -22.30
N THR A 136 25.77 -8.15 -22.39
CA THR A 136 26.09 -6.77 -22.78
C THR A 136 25.39 -5.81 -21.84
N ARG A 137 26.11 -4.78 -21.38
CA ARG A 137 25.54 -3.68 -20.61
C ARG A 137 24.89 -2.67 -21.54
N GLU A 138 23.57 -2.51 -21.45
CA GLU A 138 22.84 -1.49 -22.23
C GLU A 138 22.91 -0.12 -21.56
N SER A 139 22.68 -0.09 -20.24
CA SER A 139 22.75 1.11 -19.41
C SER A 139 23.05 0.73 -17.97
N GLN A 140 23.14 1.72 -17.07
CA GLN A 140 23.36 1.45 -15.65
C GLN A 140 22.33 0.46 -15.10
N GLY A 141 22.83 -0.64 -14.53
CA GLY A 141 22.04 -1.72 -13.94
C GLY A 141 21.12 -2.46 -14.92
N LYS A 142 21.30 -2.35 -16.24
CA LYS A 142 20.50 -3.05 -17.25
C LYS A 142 21.38 -3.81 -18.23
N TYR A 143 21.13 -5.11 -18.34
CA TYR A 143 21.99 -6.03 -19.07
C TYR A 143 21.16 -6.99 -19.92
N VAL A 144 21.64 -7.25 -21.13
CA VAL A 144 21.02 -8.19 -22.06
C VAL A 144 21.99 -9.35 -22.30
N GLY A 145 21.48 -10.57 -22.21
CA GLY A 145 22.18 -11.80 -22.59
C GLY A 145 21.66 -12.27 -23.94
N ALA A 146 22.52 -12.27 -24.96
CA ALA A 146 22.23 -12.87 -26.26
C ALA A 146 22.58 -14.36 -26.23
N LEU A 147 21.62 -15.21 -26.58
CA LEU A 147 21.78 -16.66 -26.65
C LEU A 147 22.18 -17.04 -28.08
N ASP A 148 23.16 -17.94 -28.21
CA ASP A 148 23.63 -18.45 -29.50
C ASP A 148 22.69 -19.49 -30.13
N SER A 149 21.84 -20.12 -29.32
CA SER A 149 20.77 -21.01 -29.75
C SER A 149 19.42 -20.56 -29.17
N THR A 150 18.33 -21.00 -29.79
CA THR A 150 16.98 -20.63 -29.36
C THR A 150 16.47 -21.53 -28.24
N ILE A 151 15.71 -20.94 -27.31
CA ILE A 151 14.96 -21.63 -26.25
C ILE A 151 13.46 -21.68 -26.57
N ASP A 152 12.74 -22.65 -26.01
CA ASP A 152 11.29 -22.68 -25.98
C ASP A 152 10.78 -21.79 -24.83
N ILE A 153 10.33 -20.58 -25.18
CA ILE A 153 9.82 -19.60 -24.22
C ILE A 153 8.66 -20.11 -23.37
N GLY A 154 7.87 -21.07 -23.87
CA GLY A 154 6.72 -21.63 -23.14
C GLY A 154 7.12 -22.65 -22.08
N LYS A 155 8.36 -23.15 -22.15
CA LYS A 155 8.91 -24.16 -21.25
C LYS A 155 10.11 -23.67 -20.47
N THR A 156 10.54 -22.43 -20.68
CA THR A 156 11.76 -21.90 -20.08
C THR A 156 11.44 -20.99 -18.89
N VAL A 157 12.17 -21.19 -17.80
CA VAL A 157 12.08 -20.36 -16.59
C VAL A 157 13.47 -19.82 -16.25
N ILE A 158 13.53 -18.55 -15.85
CA ILE A 158 14.74 -17.92 -15.32
C ILE A 158 14.72 -17.97 -13.80
N PHE A 159 15.83 -18.37 -13.21
CA PHE A 159 16.14 -18.20 -11.80
C PHE A 159 17.35 -17.26 -11.64
N TYR A 160 17.32 -16.42 -10.62
CA TYR A 160 18.44 -15.56 -10.28
C TYR A 160 18.46 -15.22 -8.79
N THR A 161 19.63 -14.82 -8.29
CA THR A 161 19.79 -14.29 -6.93
C THR A 161 19.94 -12.77 -6.93
N THR A 162 19.62 -12.14 -5.81
CA THR A 162 19.94 -10.73 -5.58
C THR A 162 21.30 -10.62 -4.89
N PRO A 163 22.30 -9.97 -5.48
CA PRO A 163 23.58 -9.68 -4.83
C PRO A 163 23.39 -8.89 -3.54
N THR A 164 24.23 -9.11 -2.53
CA THR A 164 24.12 -8.44 -1.22
C THR A 164 24.30 -6.92 -1.27
N THR A 165 24.85 -6.39 -2.36
CA THR A 165 25.06 -4.97 -2.63
C THR A 165 23.85 -4.29 -3.29
N HIS A 166 22.81 -5.07 -3.63
CA HIS A 166 21.65 -4.63 -4.40
C HIS A 166 20.37 -4.95 -3.64
N THR A 167 19.31 -4.18 -3.91
CA THR A 167 18.01 -4.36 -3.26
C THR A 167 17.08 -5.27 -4.05
N GLY A 168 17.38 -5.53 -5.32
CA GLY A 168 16.57 -6.42 -6.15
C GLY A 168 17.18 -6.71 -7.50
N VAL A 169 16.72 -7.79 -8.10
CA VAL A 169 17.00 -8.17 -9.49
C VAL A 169 15.70 -8.53 -10.16
N ARG A 170 15.54 -8.10 -11.41
CA ARG A 170 14.47 -8.53 -12.30
C ARG A 170 15.07 -9.25 -13.49
N GLY A 171 14.62 -10.47 -13.77
CA GLY A 171 14.95 -11.20 -14.99
C GLY A 171 13.76 -11.28 -15.93
N GLU A 172 14.03 -11.27 -17.23
CA GLU A 172 13.02 -11.35 -18.28
C GLU A 172 13.53 -12.19 -19.46
N ILE A 173 12.69 -13.06 -20.01
CA ILE A 173 12.93 -13.72 -21.29
C ILE A 173 12.42 -12.79 -22.39
N VAL A 174 13.33 -12.26 -23.21
CA VAL A 174 13.01 -11.29 -24.28
C VAL A 174 12.98 -12.03 -25.62
N GLY A 175 11.95 -12.83 -25.83
CA GLY A 175 11.86 -13.71 -26.99
C GLY A 175 12.69 -14.98 -26.84
N ASN A 176 12.90 -15.71 -27.94
CA ASN A 176 13.47 -17.05 -27.89
C ASN A 176 15.00 -17.12 -27.93
N ASN A 177 15.70 -16.00 -27.99
CA ASN A 177 17.17 -15.96 -28.11
C ASN A 177 17.81 -14.85 -27.28
N GLN A 178 17.06 -14.26 -26.35
CA GLN A 178 17.54 -13.16 -25.55
C GLN A 178 16.90 -13.20 -24.16
N VAL A 179 17.70 -12.84 -23.16
CA VAL A 179 17.27 -12.60 -21.79
C VAL A 179 17.73 -11.23 -21.34
N ARG A 180 17.06 -10.64 -20.35
CA ARG A 180 17.46 -9.39 -19.70
C ARG A 180 17.52 -9.59 -18.21
N ILE A 181 18.51 -8.96 -17.56
CA ILE A 181 18.54 -8.75 -16.12
C ILE A 181 18.65 -7.25 -15.82
N GLU A 182 17.87 -6.79 -14.85
CA GLU A 182 17.93 -5.43 -14.31
C GLU A 182 18.23 -5.49 -12.82
N LEU A 183 19.25 -4.77 -12.37
CA LEU A 183 19.67 -4.71 -10.97
C LEU A 183 19.29 -3.37 -10.35
N GLN A 184 18.59 -3.44 -9.22
CA GLN A 184 18.10 -2.28 -8.48
C GLN A 184 18.90 -2.08 -7.19
N ASN A 185 19.07 -0.82 -6.79
CA ASN A 185 19.62 -0.45 -5.50
C ASN A 185 18.84 0.76 -4.95
N GLY A 186 17.72 0.47 -4.30
CA GLY A 186 16.73 1.43 -3.85
C GLY A 186 15.54 1.56 -4.81
N ILE A 187 14.62 2.45 -4.45
CA ILE A 187 13.37 2.67 -5.20
C ILE A 187 13.70 3.40 -6.50
N ASN A 188 13.28 2.83 -7.64
CA ASN A 188 13.47 3.40 -8.98
C ASN A 188 14.94 3.73 -9.33
N ALA A 189 15.90 3.03 -8.70
CA ALA A 189 17.33 3.25 -8.89
C ALA A 189 17.99 1.97 -9.38
N PHE A 190 18.65 2.04 -10.55
CA PHE A 190 19.42 0.93 -11.11
C PHE A 190 20.91 1.09 -10.76
N ALA A 191 21.60 -0.03 -10.54
CA ALA A 191 23.00 -0.01 -10.14
C ALA A 191 23.85 -1.06 -10.85
N ASP A 192 25.07 -0.64 -11.20
CA ASP A 192 26.15 -1.51 -11.66
C ASP A 192 26.85 -2.19 -10.46
N ASP A 193 28.03 -2.77 -10.69
CA ASP A 193 28.97 -3.25 -9.68
C ASP A 193 28.43 -4.38 -8.79
N PHE A 194 28.02 -5.49 -9.41
CA PHE A 194 27.61 -6.70 -8.70
C PHE A 194 28.61 -7.85 -8.87
N THR A 195 28.63 -8.74 -7.87
CA THR A 195 29.43 -9.96 -7.90
C THR A 195 28.61 -11.16 -7.47
N ASN A 196 28.95 -12.34 -7.98
CA ASN A 196 28.35 -13.62 -7.64
C ASN A 196 26.82 -13.65 -7.77
N LEU A 197 26.26 -12.91 -8.73
CA LEU A 197 24.85 -13.09 -9.10
C LEU A 197 24.72 -14.47 -9.75
N SER A 198 23.96 -15.36 -9.14
CA SER A 198 23.64 -16.64 -9.76
C SER A 198 22.53 -16.40 -10.78
N PHE A 199 22.73 -16.88 -12.00
CA PHE A 199 21.76 -16.86 -13.08
C PHE A 199 21.59 -18.29 -13.59
N GLU A 200 20.35 -18.73 -13.70
CA GLU A 200 19.99 -20.04 -14.23
C GLU A 200 18.83 -19.94 -15.22
N LEU A 201 18.95 -20.60 -16.37
CA LEU A 201 17.85 -20.94 -17.25
C LEU A 201 17.54 -22.42 -17.10
N ARG A 202 16.27 -22.77 -16.93
CA ARG A 202 15.78 -24.15 -17.04
C ARG A 202 14.77 -24.25 -18.15
N GLU A 203 14.98 -25.15 -19.10
CA GLU A 203 14.00 -25.51 -20.12
C GLU A 203 13.47 -26.91 -19.79
N TYR A 204 12.16 -27.01 -19.51
CA TYR A 204 11.50 -28.26 -19.18
C TYR A 204 11.14 -29.03 -20.46
N GLU A 205 11.22 -30.37 -20.43
CA GLU A 205 10.85 -31.24 -21.55
C GLU A 205 9.33 -31.30 -21.81
#